data_AF-A0A496X7U2-F1
#
_entry.id   AF-A0A496X7U2-F1
#
_cell.length_a   1.000
_cell.length_b   1.000
_cell.length_c   1.000
_cell.angle_alpha   90.00
_cell.angle_beta   90.00
_cell.angle_gamma   90.00
#
_symmetry.space_group_name_H-M   'P 1'
#
loop_
_entity.id
_entity.type
_entity.pdbx_description
1 polymer ?
#
loop_
_entity_poly.entity_id
_entity_poly.type
_entity_poly.pdbx_seq_one_letter_code
_entity_poly.pdbx_strand_id
1 'polypeptide(L)'
;ACGKRASNLRPDYVTGKGSSPVEECPENVPVDCNLLLEATPGGRRASQNDAWVLARAGSSLVSMAVEGKVSESFGPTLGEWQPDSSSGKRERYSYLCEQLGLDQSIDETVRYQFLHRTASALIEARRLNASRAIMLVHSFSQVDEGIQDYKKFLSLFGVSGDVNQLVPVGERGGVDLSLCWVRGDKRYLDK
;
A
#
# COMPACT_ATOMS: atom_id res chain seq x y z
N ALA A 1 31.76 -31.80 -11.69
CA ALA A 1 31.03 -33.02 -12.11
C ALA A 1 29.55 -32.81 -11.83
N CYS A 2 28.73 -33.05 -12.85
CA CYS A 2 27.29 -32.89 -12.91
C CYS A 2 26.58 -34.22 -12.59
N GLY A 3 25.38 -34.17 -11.97
CA GLY A 3 24.42 -35.28 -11.88
C GLY A 3 23.91 -35.56 -10.45
N LYS A 4 22.64 -35.83 -10.15
CA LYS A 4 21.45 -36.13 -10.97
C LYS A 4 20.13 -35.83 -10.20
N ARG A 5 19.15 -35.33 -10.97
CA ARG A 5 17.66 -35.37 -10.98
C ARG A 5 16.84 -36.08 -9.86
N ALA A 6 15.86 -35.30 -9.36
CA ALA A 6 14.38 -35.43 -9.41
C ALA A 6 13.66 -36.77 -9.13
N SER A 7 12.70 -36.71 -8.18
CA SER A 7 11.33 -37.31 -8.16
C SER A 7 10.82 -37.18 -6.71
N ASN A 8 9.58 -36.80 -6.34
CA ASN A 8 8.25 -37.09 -6.86
C ASN A 8 7.22 -36.02 -6.46
N LEU A 9 6.15 -36.00 -7.24
CA LEU A 9 4.93 -35.19 -7.07
C LEU A 9 4.04 -35.69 -5.91
N ARG A 10 3.25 -34.73 -5.37
CA ARG A 10 2.13 -34.78 -4.40
C ARG A 10 1.04 -35.83 -4.73
N PRO A 11 -0.02 -36.09 -3.91
CA PRO A 11 -0.61 -35.25 -2.84
C PRO A 11 -1.14 -36.00 -1.59
N ASP A 12 -1.46 -35.27 -0.52
CA ASP A 12 -2.53 -35.68 0.39
C ASP A 12 -3.24 -34.47 0.99
N TYR A 13 -4.51 -34.35 0.62
CA TYR A 13 -5.49 -33.45 1.20
C TYR A 13 -6.37 -34.33 2.08
N VAL A 14 -6.18 -34.28 3.40
CA VAL A 14 -7.08 -34.94 4.36
C VAL A 14 -7.43 -33.97 5.48
N THR A 15 -8.74 -33.96 5.72
CA THR A 15 -9.54 -33.23 6.70
C THR A 15 -9.10 -33.49 8.14
N GLY A 16 -9.11 -32.45 8.96
CA GLY A 16 -8.88 -32.59 10.40
C GLY A 16 -9.14 -31.30 11.17
N LYS A 17 -10.27 -31.25 11.88
CA LYS A 17 -10.48 -30.32 12.99
C LYS A 17 -9.33 -30.49 13.99
N GLY A 18 -8.64 -29.41 14.31
CA GLY A 18 -7.60 -29.39 15.32
C GLY A 18 -7.12 -27.96 15.52
N SER A 19 -7.59 -27.34 16.60
CA SER A 19 -7.13 -26.08 17.14
C SER A 19 -5.60 -26.02 17.21
N SER A 20 -5.01 -25.00 16.60
CA SER A 20 -3.66 -24.54 16.93
C SER A 20 -3.76 -23.08 17.40
N PRO A 21 -2.93 -22.66 18.37
CA PRO A 21 -3.13 -21.42 19.08
C PRO A 21 -2.89 -20.24 18.14
N VAL A 22 -3.79 -19.26 18.20
CA VAL A 22 -3.50 -17.90 17.78
C VAL A 22 -2.34 -17.46 18.69
N GLU A 23 -1.11 -17.46 18.18
CA GLU A 23 -0.03 -16.74 18.84
C GLU A 23 -0.46 -15.27 18.89
N GLU A 24 -0.79 -14.80 20.09
CA GLU A 24 -1.01 -13.39 20.36
C GLU A 24 0.22 -12.61 19.88
N CYS A 25 0.02 -11.76 18.86
CA CYS A 25 1.01 -10.79 18.46
C CYS A 25 1.39 -9.96 19.70
N PRO A 26 2.68 -9.86 20.05
CA PRO A 26 3.07 -9.11 21.22
C PRO A 26 2.61 -7.66 21.08
N GLU A 27 1.78 -7.25 22.03
CA GLU A 27 1.43 -5.85 22.27
C GLU A 27 2.73 -5.03 22.37
N ASN A 28 2.76 -3.88 21.69
CA ASN A 28 3.90 -2.95 21.56
C ASN A 28 4.82 -3.14 20.35
N VAL A 29 4.25 -3.21 19.15
CA VAL A 29 4.93 -2.53 18.04
C VAL A 29 4.64 -1.04 18.18
N PRO A 30 5.64 -0.16 18.35
CA PRO A 30 5.39 1.27 18.47
C PRO A 30 4.74 1.79 17.19
N VAL A 31 3.49 2.22 17.32
CA VAL A 31 2.80 3.01 16.29
C VAL A 31 3.29 4.44 16.47
N ASP A 32 4.40 4.79 15.82
CA ASP A 32 4.83 6.18 15.75
C ASP A 32 4.05 6.89 14.64
N CYS A 33 2.92 7.49 15.00
CA CYS A 33 2.07 8.28 14.10
C CYS A 33 2.75 9.57 13.60
N ASN A 34 3.95 9.91 14.08
CA ASN A 34 4.62 11.19 13.82
C ASN A 34 5.96 11.06 13.09
N LEU A 35 6.24 9.91 12.44
CA LEU A 35 7.36 9.82 11.53
C LEU A 35 7.10 10.67 10.28
N LEU A 36 7.50 11.94 10.42
CA LEU A 36 7.56 12.95 9.37
C LEU A 36 8.37 12.37 8.21
N LEU A 37 7.65 11.96 7.15
CA LEU A 37 8.27 11.79 5.85
C LEU A 37 9.03 13.07 5.52
N GLU A 38 10.33 12.96 5.28
CA GLU A 38 11.09 14.10 4.77
C GLU A 38 10.40 14.66 3.52
N ALA A 39 10.51 15.97 3.34
CA ALA A 39 9.87 16.64 2.22
C ALA A 39 10.23 15.93 0.91
N THR A 40 9.23 15.41 0.19
CA THR A 40 9.43 14.92 -1.18
C THR A 40 10.11 16.01 -2.03
N PRO A 41 10.97 15.64 -3.00
CA PRO A 41 11.62 16.60 -3.88
C PRO A 41 10.66 17.67 -4.42
N GLY A 42 11.10 18.93 -4.41
CA GLY A 42 10.27 20.09 -4.78
C GLY A 42 9.22 20.50 -3.74
N GLY A 43 9.26 19.97 -2.51
CA GLY A 43 8.29 20.25 -1.43
C GLY A 43 8.93 20.85 -0.18
N ARG A 44 8.12 21.54 0.64
CA ARG A 44 8.55 22.04 1.96
C ARG A 44 7.89 21.31 3.13
N ARG A 45 6.89 20.47 2.88
CA ARG A 45 6.06 19.83 3.91
C ARG A 45 6.19 18.31 3.82
N ALA A 46 6.24 17.68 4.98
CA ALA A 46 6.23 16.23 5.12
C ALA A 46 4.99 15.60 4.46
N SER A 47 5.13 14.39 3.95
CA SER A 47 3.97 13.61 3.49
C SER A 47 3.08 13.27 4.70
N GLN A 48 1.79 13.59 4.60
CA GLN A 48 0.85 13.48 5.73
C GLN A 48 -0.07 12.28 5.56
N ASN A 49 0.35 11.06 5.90
CA ASN A 49 -0.59 9.91 5.95
C ASN A 49 -1.54 10.06 7.14
N ASP A 50 -2.75 9.49 7.07
CA ASP A 50 -3.67 9.52 8.22
C ASP A 50 -3.11 8.70 9.39
N ALA A 51 -2.50 7.56 9.07
CA ALA A 51 -1.60 6.86 9.95
C ALA A 51 -0.47 6.20 9.15
N TRP A 52 0.68 6.03 9.79
CA TRP A 52 1.74 5.16 9.31
C TRP A 52 2.10 4.16 10.41
N VAL A 53 2.26 2.90 10.04
CA VAL A 53 2.46 1.79 10.97
C VAL A 53 3.70 1.02 10.54
N LEU A 54 4.66 0.91 11.45
CA LEU A 54 5.64 -0.17 11.39
C LEU A 54 5.01 -1.40 12.02
N ALA A 55 4.96 -2.51 11.29
CA ALA A 55 4.45 -3.78 11.80
C ALA A 55 5.50 -4.87 11.62
N ARG A 56 5.26 -6.03 12.26
CA ARG A 56 6.06 -7.23 12.08
C ARG A 56 5.15 -8.38 11.68
N ALA A 57 5.51 -9.09 10.62
CA ALA A 57 4.83 -10.30 10.16
C ALA A 57 5.84 -11.45 10.13
N GLY A 58 5.83 -12.27 11.18
CA GLY A 58 6.89 -13.25 11.44
C GLY A 58 8.23 -12.57 11.70
N SER A 59 9.26 -12.89 10.92
CA SER A 59 10.57 -12.25 11.02
C SER A 59 10.71 -10.96 10.20
N SER A 60 9.75 -10.63 9.34
CA SER A 60 9.82 -9.49 8.42
C SER A 60 9.15 -8.24 8.99
N LEU A 61 9.81 -7.09 8.86
CA LEU A 61 9.18 -5.79 9.08
C LEU A 61 8.28 -5.42 7.88
N VAL A 62 7.21 -4.71 8.16
CA VAL A 62 6.23 -4.21 7.18
C VAL A 62 6.01 -2.72 7.44
N SER A 63 6.24 -1.89 6.43
CA SER A 63 5.86 -0.47 6.43
C SER A 63 4.45 -0.35 5.88
N MET A 64 3.53 0.27 6.61
CA MET A 64 2.15 0.43 6.17
C MET A 64 1.72 1.89 6.23
N ALA A 65 1.32 2.45 5.08
CA ALA A 65 0.60 3.71 5.03
C ALA A 65 -0.90 3.42 5.05
N VAL A 66 -1.63 4.08 5.95
CA VAL A 66 -3.08 3.96 6.09
C VAL A 66 -3.73 5.28 5.71
N GLU A 67 -4.71 5.21 4.82
CA GLU A 67 -5.62 6.31 4.47
C GLU A 67 -7.03 5.93 4.92
N GLY A 68 -7.60 6.70 5.83
CA GLY A 68 -8.98 6.58 6.25
C GLY A 68 -9.90 7.36 5.32
N LYS A 69 -11.02 6.74 4.90
CA LYS A 69 -11.98 7.42 4.04
C LYS A 69 -13.42 7.18 4.44
N VAL A 70 -14.16 8.26 4.66
CA VAL A 70 -15.60 8.18 4.94
C VAL A 70 -16.39 8.33 3.64
N SER A 71 -16.75 9.57 3.27
CA SER A 71 -17.54 9.88 2.07
C SER A 71 -16.97 11.03 1.22
N GLU A 72 -15.76 11.47 1.53
CA GLU A 72 -15.06 12.51 0.76
C GLU A 72 -14.22 11.91 -0.38
N SER A 73 -13.83 12.75 -1.34
CA SER A 73 -12.93 12.37 -2.44
C SER A 73 -11.48 12.17 -1.96
N PHE A 74 -10.70 11.31 -2.63
CA PHE A 74 -9.24 11.13 -2.45
C PHE A 74 -8.40 12.32 -2.97
N GLY A 75 -8.93 13.54 -2.86
CA GLY A 75 -8.32 14.75 -3.39
C GLY A 75 -8.31 14.79 -4.94
N PRO A 76 -7.41 15.59 -5.52
CA PRO A 76 -7.41 15.84 -6.95
C PRO A 76 -6.95 14.60 -7.75
N THR A 77 -7.50 14.46 -8.96
CA THR A 77 -6.91 13.61 -9.99
C THR A 77 -5.57 14.18 -10.46
N LEU A 78 -4.77 13.41 -11.19
CA LEU A 78 -3.54 13.91 -11.81
C LEU A 78 -3.83 15.05 -12.79
N GLY A 79 -4.91 14.98 -13.57
CA GLY A 79 -5.35 16.05 -14.48
C GLY A 79 -5.71 17.33 -13.74
N GLU A 80 -6.37 17.22 -12.58
CA GLU A 80 -6.66 18.38 -11.71
C GLU A 80 -5.41 18.92 -11.02
N TRP A 81 -4.51 18.03 -10.58
CA TRP A 81 -3.29 18.39 -9.87
C TRP A 81 -2.24 19.00 -10.81
N GLN A 82 -2.25 18.64 -12.10
CA GLN A 82 -1.40 19.16 -13.17
C GLN A 82 0.11 19.05 -12.84
N PRO A 83 0.73 17.87 -13.01
CA PRO A 83 2.15 17.66 -12.76
C PRO A 83 3.06 18.69 -13.45
N ASP A 84 2.70 19.11 -14.66
CA ASP A 84 3.49 20.04 -15.47
C ASP A 84 3.29 21.52 -15.14
N SER A 85 2.40 21.86 -14.20
CA SER A 85 2.09 23.25 -13.88
C SER A 85 3.24 23.97 -13.17
N SER A 86 4.26 23.25 -12.67
CA SER A 86 5.49 23.83 -12.13
C SER A 86 6.64 22.81 -12.14
N SER A 87 7.88 23.30 -12.10
CA SER A 87 9.07 22.44 -12.01
C SER A 87 9.03 21.51 -10.80
N GLY A 88 8.62 22.02 -9.63
CA GLY A 88 8.56 21.23 -8.40
C GLY A 88 7.43 20.18 -8.40
N LYS A 89 6.32 20.40 -9.11
CA LYS A 89 5.30 19.35 -9.30
C LYS A 89 5.80 18.27 -10.25
N ARG A 90 6.47 18.67 -11.34
CA ARG A 90 7.04 17.72 -12.31
C ARG A 90 8.08 16.83 -11.65
N GLU A 91 9.03 17.42 -10.93
CA GLU A 91 10.07 16.70 -10.18
C GLU A 91 9.44 15.70 -9.20
N ARG A 92 8.44 16.14 -8.43
CA ARG A 92 7.71 15.26 -7.51
C ARG A 92 7.01 14.13 -8.24
N TYR A 93 6.34 14.41 -9.35
CA TYR A 93 5.64 13.38 -10.12
C TYR A 93 6.61 12.34 -10.68
N SER A 94 7.73 12.77 -11.28
CA SER A 94 8.78 11.88 -11.76
C SER A 94 9.34 11.02 -10.63
N TYR A 95 9.60 11.62 -9.47
CA TYR A 95 10.06 10.89 -8.28
C TYR A 95 9.03 9.85 -7.82
N LEU A 96 7.75 10.20 -7.73
CA LEU A 96 6.69 9.25 -7.36
C LEU A 96 6.60 8.07 -8.35
N CYS A 97 6.66 8.34 -9.66
CA CYS A 97 6.66 7.30 -10.69
C CYS A 97 7.86 6.37 -10.54
N GLU A 98 9.06 6.92 -10.31
CA GLU A 98 10.28 6.14 -10.03
C GLU A 98 10.12 5.24 -8.81
N GLN A 99 9.62 5.77 -7.69
CA GLN A 99 9.43 4.98 -6.47
C GLN A 99 8.47 3.79 -6.70
N LEU A 100 7.42 4.01 -7.49
CA LEU A 100 6.38 3.03 -7.80
C LEU A 100 6.73 2.10 -8.95
N GLY A 101 7.84 2.34 -9.66
CA GLY A 101 8.20 1.61 -10.87
C GLY A 101 7.14 1.74 -11.97
N LEU A 102 6.64 2.97 -12.17
CA LEU A 102 5.64 3.31 -13.19
C LEU A 102 6.26 4.22 -14.26
N ASP A 103 5.76 4.09 -15.49
CA ASP A 103 6.04 5.05 -16.54
C ASP A 103 5.32 6.38 -16.27
N GLN A 104 5.88 7.49 -16.74
CA GLN A 104 5.32 8.83 -16.50
C GLN A 104 4.07 9.14 -17.33
N SER A 105 3.48 8.14 -18.01
CA SER A 105 2.26 8.26 -18.82
C SER A 105 1.02 7.73 -18.08
N ILE A 106 0.83 8.13 -16.81
CA ILE A 106 -0.32 7.73 -16.00
C ILE A 106 -1.57 8.48 -16.46
N ASP A 107 -2.68 7.76 -16.55
CA ASP A 107 -4.00 8.33 -16.87
C ASP A 107 -4.35 9.49 -15.92
N GLU A 108 -4.72 10.64 -16.49
CA GLU A 108 -5.01 11.88 -15.77
C GLU A 108 -6.15 11.73 -14.75
N THR A 109 -7.01 10.73 -14.89
CA THR A 109 -8.13 10.47 -13.99
C THR A 109 -7.74 9.70 -12.73
N VAL A 110 -6.48 9.25 -12.61
CA VAL A 110 -5.96 8.61 -11.38
C VAL A 110 -5.83 9.66 -10.27
N ARG A 111 -6.22 9.31 -9.04
CA ARG A 111 -6.08 10.18 -7.88
C ARG A 111 -4.61 10.30 -7.48
N TYR A 112 -4.10 11.52 -7.44
CA TYR A 112 -2.72 11.84 -7.05
C TYR A 112 -2.35 11.26 -5.68
N GLN A 113 -3.32 11.25 -4.76
CA GLN A 113 -3.12 10.78 -3.39
C GLN A 113 -2.66 9.31 -3.34
N PHE A 114 -3.17 8.42 -4.19
CA PHE A 114 -2.75 7.01 -4.20
C PHE A 114 -1.26 6.84 -4.51
N LEU A 115 -0.74 7.60 -5.48
CA LEU A 115 0.69 7.57 -5.82
C LEU A 115 1.51 8.00 -4.62
N HIS A 116 1.11 9.10 -4.01
CA HIS A 116 1.82 9.70 -2.89
C HIS A 116 1.86 8.80 -1.65
N ARG A 117 0.72 8.22 -1.25
CA ARG A 117 0.62 7.28 -0.12
C ARG A 117 1.42 6.01 -0.33
N THR A 118 1.33 5.47 -1.53
CA THR A 118 2.02 4.22 -1.87
C THR A 118 3.54 4.43 -1.90
N ALA A 119 4.00 5.53 -2.50
CA ALA A 119 5.41 5.89 -2.48
C ALA A 119 5.92 6.13 -1.04
N SER A 120 5.12 6.77 -0.20
CA SER A 120 5.44 6.94 1.22
C SER A 120 5.67 5.61 1.94
N ALA A 121 4.80 4.61 1.74
CA ALA A 121 5.00 3.29 2.34
C ALA A 121 6.31 2.64 1.90
N LEU A 122 6.67 2.76 0.61
CA LEU A 122 7.91 2.24 0.05
C LEU A 122 9.15 2.95 0.57
N ILE A 123 9.12 4.29 0.63
CA ILE A 123 10.24 5.10 1.12
C ILE A 123 10.56 4.71 2.57
N GLU A 124 9.53 4.64 3.42
CA GLU A 124 9.69 4.25 4.82
C GLU A 124 10.13 2.79 4.97
N ALA A 125 9.66 1.90 4.09
CA ALA A 125 10.13 0.51 4.09
C ALA A 125 11.64 0.44 3.87
N ARG A 126 12.15 1.16 2.86
CA ARG A 126 13.59 1.19 2.57
C ARG A 126 14.38 1.86 3.70
N ARG A 127 13.89 2.98 4.23
CA ARG A 127 14.52 3.71 5.34
C ARG A 127 14.72 2.83 6.57
N LEU A 128 13.78 1.92 6.83
CA LEU A 128 13.76 1.05 8.00
C LEU A 128 14.17 -0.39 7.71
N ASN A 129 14.68 -0.66 6.50
CA ASN A 129 15.05 -2.01 6.04
C ASN A 129 13.91 -3.04 6.19
N ALA A 130 12.67 -2.60 6.00
CA ALA A 130 11.51 -3.48 5.90
C ALA A 130 11.46 -4.09 4.49
N SER A 131 11.26 -5.41 4.42
CA SER A 131 11.17 -6.12 3.14
C SER A 131 9.80 -6.01 2.49
N ARG A 132 8.81 -5.43 3.18
CA ARG A 132 7.42 -5.30 2.69
C ARG A 132 6.86 -3.91 2.93
N ALA A 133 6.05 -3.44 2.00
CA ALA A 133 5.25 -2.23 2.10
C ALA A 133 3.78 -2.52 1.79
N ILE A 134 2.89 -1.84 2.51
CA ILE A 134 1.44 -1.90 2.27
C ILE A 134 0.90 -0.47 2.20
N MET A 135 0.13 -0.17 1.16
CA MET A 135 -0.80 0.97 1.21
C MET A 135 -2.20 0.42 1.43
N LEU A 136 -2.81 0.83 2.54
CA LEU A 136 -4.12 0.38 2.96
C LEU A 136 -5.09 1.57 2.95
N VAL A 137 -6.20 1.40 2.25
CA VAL A 137 -7.37 2.26 2.42
C VAL A 137 -8.30 1.61 3.43
N HIS A 138 -8.63 2.32 4.50
CA HIS A 138 -9.69 1.94 5.42
C HIS A 138 -10.94 2.78 5.09
N SER A 139 -11.89 2.18 4.39
CA SER A 139 -13.15 2.84 4.03
C SER A 139 -14.20 2.64 5.10
N PHE A 140 -14.69 3.71 5.69
CA PHE A 140 -15.82 3.71 6.62
C PHE A 140 -17.18 3.69 5.89
N SER A 141 -17.19 3.89 4.56
CA SER A 141 -18.41 3.76 3.75
C SER A 141 -18.86 2.31 3.65
N GLN A 142 -20.16 2.08 3.84
CA GLN A 142 -20.76 0.75 3.72
C GLN A 142 -21.15 0.40 2.28
N VAL A 143 -20.98 1.34 1.34
CA VAL A 143 -21.28 1.17 -0.09
C VAL A 143 -20.02 1.30 -0.96
N ASP A 144 -18.85 1.22 -0.35
CA ASP A 144 -17.53 1.27 -1.01
C ASP A 144 -17.29 2.52 -1.87
N GLU A 145 -17.71 3.68 -1.37
CA GLU A 145 -17.41 4.96 -2.03
C GLU A 145 -15.92 5.09 -2.34
N GLY A 146 -15.59 5.38 -3.60
CA GLY A 146 -14.22 5.54 -4.08
C GLY A 146 -13.49 4.25 -4.49
N ILE A 147 -14.12 3.06 -4.37
CA ILE A 147 -13.48 1.81 -4.79
C ILE A 147 -13.09 1.79 -6.28
N GLN A 148 -13.83 2.51 -7.13
CA GLN A 148 -13.51 2.60 -8.56
C GLN A 148 -12.20 3.36 -8.82
N ASP A 149 -11.90 4.39 -8.03
CA ASP A 149 -10.62 5.10 -8.10
C ASP A 149 -9.46 4.18 -7.64
N TYR A 150 -9.70 3.36 -6.60
CA TYR A 150 -8.75 2.33 -6.17
C TYR A 150 -8.52 1.25 -7.24
N LYS A 151 -9.58 0.72 -7.85
CA LYS A 151 -9.47 -0.29 -8.94
C LYS A 151 -8.74 0.29 -10.15
N LYS A 152 -8.95 1.56 -10.47
CA LYS A 152 -8.19 2.26 -11.50
C LYS A 152 -6.71 2.35 -11.13
N PHE A 153 -6.38 2.69 -9.89
CA PHE A 153 -5.00 2.71 -9.42
C PHE A 153 -4.33 1.31 -9.49
N LEU A 154 -5.05 0.24 -9.13
CA LEU A 154 -4.55 -1.14 -9.28
C LEU A 154 -4.15 -1.47 -10.73
N SER A 155 -4.93 -0.98 -11.70
CA SER A 155 -4.68 -1.24 -13.12
C SER A 155 -3.35 -0.69 -13.62
N LEU A 156 -2.78 0.33 -12.96
CA LEU A 156 -1.43 0.84 -13.26
C LEU A 156 -0.34 -0.22 -13.06
N PHE A 157 -0.60 -1.21 -12.20
CA PHE A 157 0.31 -2.31 -11.92
C PHE A 157 -0.07 -3.60 -12.68
N GLY A 158 -1.06 -3.54 -13.58
CA GLY A 158 -1.55 -4.71 -14.31
C GLY A 158 -2.29 -5.73 -13.44
N VAL A 159 -2.76 -5.32 -12.25
CA VAL A 159 -3.49 -6.19 -11.32
C VAL A 159 -4.93 -5.74 -11.12
N SER A 160 -5.73 -6.60 -10.52
CA SER A 160 -7.09 -6.30 -10.07
C SER A 160 -7.31 -6.85 -8.67
N GLY A 161 -8.31 -6.32 -7.97
CA GLY A 161 -8.67 -6.76 -6.63
C GLY A 161 -9.96 -6.11 -6.17
N ASP A 162 -10.51 -6.65 -5.09
CA ASP A 162 -11.75 -6.17 -4.49
C ASP A 162 -11.60 -5.82 -3.01
N VAL A 163 -12.70 -5.37 -2.41
CA VAL A 163 -12.80 -5.06 -0.99
C VAL A 163 -12.36 -6.24 -0.13
N ASN A 164 -11.60 -5.96 0.92
CA ASN A 164 -11.04 -6.89 1.88
C ASN A 164 -10.06 -7.91 1.26
N GLN A 165 -9.36 -7.53 0.19
CA GLN A 165 -8.30 -8.32 -0.42
C GLN A 165 -6.96 -7.60 -0.36
N LEU A 166 -5.94 -8.31 0.10
CA LEU A 166 -4.55 -7.89 -0.03
C LEU A 166 -4.05 -8.28 -1.43
N VAL A 167 -3.70 -7.29 -2.24
CA VAL A 167 -3.30 -7.43 -3.64
C VAL A 167 -1.80 -7.22 -3.77
N PRO A 168 -0.98 -8.25 -4.04
CA PRO A 168 0.43 -8.08 -4.33
C PRO A 168 0.63 -7.37 -5.68
N VAL A 169 1.51 -6.37 -5.73
CA VAL A 169 1.85 -5.63 -6.98
C VAL A 169 3.31 -5.84 -7.42
N GLY A 170 4.00 -6.75 -6.73
CA GLY A 170 5.39 -7.12 -6.97
C GLY A 170 6.40 -6.23 -6.23
N GLU A 171 7.68 -6.50 -6.50
CA GLU A 171 8.79 -5.82 -5.84
C GLU A 171 9.05 -4.43 -6.44
N ARG A 172 9.36 -3.43 -5.60
CA ARG A 172 9.83 -2.10 -6.01
C ARG A 172 11.06 -1.70 -5.21
N GLY A 173 12.23 -1.76 -5.84
CA GLY A 173 13.50 -1.40 -5.21
C GLY A 173 13.76 -2.21 -3.93
N GLY A 174 13.66 -3.54 -4.02
CA GLY A 174 13.94 -4.47 -2.91
C GLY A 174 12.81 -4.61 -1.87
N VAL A 175 11.64 -4.03 -2.11
CA VAL A 175 10.49 -4.08 -1.19
C VAL A 175 9.29 -4.70 -1.88
N ASP A 176 8.72 -5.76 -1.32
CA ASP A 176 7.46 -6.35 -1.79
C ASP A 176 6.31 -5.40 -1.47
N LEU A 177 5.65 -4.86 -2.50
CA LEU A 177 4.51 -3.97 -2.33
C LEU A 177 3.20 -4.75 -2.43
N SER A 178 2.26 -4.43 -1.54
CA SER A 178 0.87 -4.84 -1.66
C SER A 178 -0.08 -3.66 -1.42
N LEU A 179 -1.26 -3.74 -2.00
CA LEU A 179 -2.31 -2.75 -1.88
C LEU A 179 -3.55 -3.41 -1.27
N CYS A 180 -4.27 -2.69 -0.41
CA CYS A 180 -5.46 -3.23 0.23
C CYS A 180 -6.53 -2.16 0.37
N TRP A 181 -7.77 -2.56 0.13
CA TRP A 181 -8.95 -1.80 0.52
C TRP A 181 -9.69 -2.59 1.59
N VAL A 182 -9.89 -2.00 2.77
CA VAL A 182 -10.62 -2.62 3.87
C VAL A 182 -11.90 -1.83 4.12
N ARG A 183 -13.04 -2.52 4.17
CA ARG A 183 -14.28 -1.91 4.64
C ARG A 183 -14.32 -1.99 6.16
N GLY A 184 -14.51 -0.84 6.80
CA GLY A 184 -14.72 -0.71 8.22
C GLY A 184 -15.97 -1.48 8.66
N ASP A 185 -15.85 -2.16 9.79
CA ASP A 185 -16.97 -2.89 10.37
C ASP A 185 -18.03 -1.91 10.87
N LYS A 186 -19.28 -2.13 10.44
CA LYS A 186 -20.43 -1.30 10.78
C LYS A 186 -20.58 -1.08 12.29
N ARG A 187 -20.17 -2.04 13.11
CA ARG A 187 -20.28 -1.96 14.58
C ARG A 187 -19.48 -0.83 15.21
N TYR A 188 -18.45 -0.32 14.52
CA TYR A 188 -17.64 0.80 15.00
C TYR A 188 -18.02 2.14 14.37
N LEU A 189 -19.13 2.21 13.63
CA LEU A 189 -19.63 3.45 13.01
C LEU A 189 -20.63 4.19 13.89
N ASP A 190 -21.31 3.48 14.80
CA ASP A 190 -22.27 4.05 15.74
C ASP A 190 -21.62 4.20 17.13
N LYS A 191 -21.97 5.28 17.86
CA LYS A 191 -21.44 5.59 19.19
C LYS A 191 -22.19 4.88 20.32
#